data_AF-A0A7X7C0B3-F1
#
_entry.id   AF-A0A7X7C0B3-F1
#
_cell.length_a   1.000
_cell.length_b   1.000
_cell.length_c   1.000
_cell.angle_alpha   90.00
_cell.angle_beta   90.00
_cell.angle_gamma   90.00
#
_symmetry.space_group_name_H-M   'P 1'
#
loop_
_entity.id
_entity.type
_entity.pdbx_description
1 polymer ?
#
loop_
_entity_poly.entity_id
_entity_poly.type
_entity_poly.pdbx_seq_one_letter_code
_entity_poly.pdbx_strand_id
1 'polypeptide(L)'
;MSKMKDSNTKDITSNTPSQKKIEEYMSRLHNHFENKQLYLRNDLNRIVISQVTQIPIEHIDYLFNNYLELDLNYFIAEYRIGYALNLMQEKGDVYTLNAISYESGFRSRATFNKYFKIFTNVLPSEYLNKSKRFTS
;
A
#
# COMPACT_ATOMS: atom_id res chain seq x y z
N MET A 1 30.68 18.79 9.59
CA MET A 1 30.40 17.99 8.36
C MET A 1 29.20 17.10 8.66
N SER A 2 28.11 17.00 7.90
CA SER A 2 27.76 17.41 6.55
C SER A 2 26.23 17.61 6.46
N LYS A 3 25.84 18.83 6.08
CA LYS A 3 24.71 19.31 5.27
C LYS A 3 23.37 18.53 5.16
N MET A 4 22.32 19.29 5.50
CA MET A 4 21.12 19.59 4.67
C MET A 4 20.15 18.44 4.34
N LYS A 5 18.93 18.56 4.88
CA LYS A 5 17.73 18.62 4.04
C LYS A 5 16.98 19.90 4.38
N ASP A 6 17.09 20.85 3.47
CA ASP A 6 16.30 22.06 3.43
C ASP A 6 14.82 21.67 3.38
N SER A 7 14.10 21.99 4.44
CA SER A 7 12.65 22.14 4.44
C SER A 7 12.31 23.31 3.52
N ASN A 8 12.28 23.03 2.23
CA ASN A 8 11.81 23.95 1.21
C ASN A 8 10.28 23.98 1.25
N THR A 9 9.74 24.69 2.24
CA THR A 9 8.35 25.11 2.30
C THR A 9 8.13 26.13 1.18
N LYS A 10 7.99 25.64 -0.05
CA LYS A 10 7.55 26.47 -1.17
C LYS A 10 6.04 26.69 -1.00
N ASP A 11 5.65 27.96 -1.01
CA ASP A 11 4.28 28.43 -1.20
C ASP A 11 3.50 27.53 -2.17
N ILE A 12 2.51 26.79 -1.64
CA ILE A 12 1.47 26.15 -2.44
C ILE A 12 0.25 27.05 -2.34
N THR A 13 0.06 27.87 -3.36
CA THR A 13 -1.22 28.52 -3.65
C THR A 13 -2.36 27.52 -3.54
N SER A 14 -3.45 27.92 -2.87
CA SER A 14 -4.59 27.12 -2.39
C SER A 14 -5.15 26.05 -3.34
N ASN A 15 -4.50 24.89 -3.45
CA ASN A 15 -4.99 23.71 -4.16
C ASN A 15 -5.65 22.70 -3.21
N THR A 16 -6.20 23.20 -2.10
CA THR A 16 -6.93 22.42 -1.11
C THR A 16 -8.31 22.07 -1.68
N PRO A 17 -8.65 20.78 -1.85
CA PRO A 17 -9.98 20.38 -2.27
C PRO A 17 -11.01 20.77 -1.20
N SER A 18 -12.22 21.14 -1.64
CA SER A 18 -13.34 21.38 -0.72
C SER A 18 -13.71 20.10 0.04
N GLN A 19 -14.37 20.24 1.19
CA GLN A 19 -14.82 19.10 1.99
C GLN A 19 -15.65 18.09 1.18
N LYS A 20 -16.57 18.58 0.35
CA LYS A 20 -17.37 17.74 -0.57
C LYS A 20 -16.50 16.98 -1.57
N LYS A 21 -15.41 17.58 -2.05
CA LYS A 21 -14.46 16.91 -2.96
C LYS A 21 -13.61 15.88 -2.23
N ILE A 22 -13.20 16.15 -1.00
CA ILE A 22 -12.50 15.18 -0.16
C ILE A 22 -13.35 13.91 0.02
N GLU A 23 -14.63 14.07 0.37
CA GLU A 23 -15.56 12.93 0.53
C GLU A 23 -15.74 12.15 -0.78
N GLU A 24 -15.93 12.84 -1.90
CA GLU A 24 -16.00 12.21 -3.24
C GLU A 24 -14.72 11.42 -3.56
N TYR A 25 -13.55 12.00 -3.29
CA TYR A 25 -12.26 11.37 -3.56
C TYR A 25 -12.01 10.17 -2.65
N MET A 26 -12.35 10.26 -1.37
CA MET A 26 -12.24 9.14 -0.43
C MET A 26 -13.13 7.98 -0.86
N SER A 27 -14.37 8.25 -1.26
CA SER A 27 -15.28 7.22 -1.80
C SER A 27 -14.69 6.54 -3.05
N ARG A 28 -14.13 7.33 -3.98
CA ARG A 28 -13.50 6.79 -5.20
C ARG A 28 -12.24 5.99 -4.89
N LEU A 29 -11.38 6.45 -3.99
CA LEU A 29 -10.19 5.72 -3.54
C LEU A 29 -10.59 4.37 -2.93
N HIS A 30 -11.52 4.39 -1.98
CA HIS A 30 -12.01 3.20 -1.30
C HIS A 30 -12.60 2.18 -2.29
N ASN A 31 -13.46 2.62 -3.22
CA ASN A 31 -14.01 1.73 -4.25
C ASN A 31 -12.92 1.09 -5.12
N HIS A 32 -11.87 1.82 -5.49
CA HIS A 32 -10.77 1.25 -6.29
C HIS A 32 -9.89 0.29 -5.48
N PHE A 33 -9.65 0.59 -4.20
CA PHE A 33 -8.83 -0.27 -3.35
C PHE A 33 -9.58 -1.52 -2.93
N GLU A 34 -10.83 -1.44 -2.49
CA GLU A 34 -11.55 -2.58 -1.93
C GLU A 34 -12.24 -3.41 -3.01
N ASN A 35 -13.07 -2.77 -3.85
CA ASN A 35 -13.87 -3.51 -4.83
C ASN A 35 -13.09 -3.89 -6.08
N LYS A 36 -12.10 -3.08 -6.48
CA LYS A 36 -11.26 -3.35 -7.67
C LYS A 36 -9.86 -3.84 -7.34
N GLN A 37 -9.54 -4.02 -6.06
CA GLN A 37 -8.25 -4.53 -5.59
C GLN A 37 -7.04 -3.82 -6.23
N LEU A 38 -7.12 -2.50 -6.42
CA LEU A 38 -6.11 -1.71 -7.11
C LEU A 38 -4.69 -1.93 -6.54
N TYR A 39 -4.60 -2.20 -5.23
CA TYR A 39 -3.37 -2.49 -4.53
C TYR A 39 -2.58 -3.68 -5.09
N LEU A 40 -3.22 -4.65 -5.77
CA LEU A 40 -2.53 -5.80 -6.37
C LEU A 40 -1.69 -5.44 -7.60
N ARG A 41 -1.88 -4.24 -8.18
CA ARG A 41 -1.04 -3.76 -9.27
C ARG A 41 0.39 -3.53 -8.80
N ASN A 42 1.34 -4.29 -9.35
CA ASN A 42 2.75 -4.12 -9.02
C ASN A 42 3.29 -2.74 -9.46
N ASP A 43 2.70 -2.12 -10.48
CA ASP A 43 3.11 -0.81 -10.98
C ASP A 43 2.53 0.36 -10.17
N LEU A 44 1.64 0.09 -9.19
CA LEU A 44 0.91 1.11 -8.44
C LEU A 44 1.84 2.15 -7.80
N ASN A 45 1.54 3.40 -8.10
CA ASN A 45 2.17 4.60 -7.57
C ASN A 45 1.19 5.77 -7.69
N ARG A 46 1.56 6.97 -7.20
CA ARG A 46 0.70 8.16 -7.21
C ARG A 46 0.13 8.51 -8.59
N ILE A 47 0.94 8.39 -9.65
CA ILE A 47 0.51 8.67 -11.03
C ILE A 47 -0.56 7.65 -11.47
N VAL A 48 -0.31 6.36 -11.22
CA VAL A 48 -1.28 5.30 -11.55
C VAL A 48 -2.58 5.49 -10.78
N ILE A 49 -2.50 5.82 -9.48
CA ILE A 49 -3.68 6.10 -8.65
C ILE A 49 -4.47 7.27 -9.24
N SER A 50 -3.79 8.37 -9.59
CA SER A 50 -4.43 9.54 -10.20
C SER A 50 -5.16 9.17 -11.49
N GLN A 51 -4.51 8.43 -12.38
CA GLN A 51 -5.09 8.00 -13.66
C GLN A 51 -6.32 7.11 -13.50
N VAL A 52 -6.25 6.09 -12.62
CA VAL A 52 -7.37 5.13 -12.48
C VAL A 52 -8.52 5.70 -11.67
N THR A 53 -8.20 6.46 -10.61
CA THR A 53 -9.22 7.05 -9.77
C THR A 53 -9.79 8.32 -10.38
N GLN A 54 -9.10 8.94 -11.35
CA GLN A 54 -9.39 10.25 -11.98
C GLN A 54 -9.31 11.43 -10.98
N ILE A 55 -8.50 11.28 -9.92
CA ILE A 55 -8.24 12.30 -8.91
C ILE A 55 -6.91 12.99 -9.29
N PRO A 56 -6.82 14.33 -9.30
CA PRO A 56 -5.55 15.02 -9.54
C PRO A 56 -4.45 14.55 -8.59
N ILE A 57 -3.22 14.41 -9.08
CA ILE A 57 -2.10 13.89 -8.28
C ILE A 57 -1.83 14.76 -7.05
N GLU A 58 -2.00 16.07 -7.17
CA GLU A 58 -1.85 17.04 -6.08
C GLU A 58 -2.91 16.82 -4.99
N HIS A 59 -4.12 16.41 -5.37
CA HIS A 59 -5.17 16.08 -4.42
C HIS A 59 -4.96 14.71 -3.78
N ILE A 60 -4.34 13.74 -4.47
CA ILE A 60 -3.88 12.51 -3.82
C ILE A 60 -2.83 12.85 -2.75
N ASP A 61 -1.87 13.72 -3.07
CA ASP A 61 -0.86 14.15 -2.10
C ASP A 61 -1.49 14.88 -0.91
N TYR A 62 -2.44 15.78 -1.15
CA TYR A 62 -3.20 16.44 -0.09
C TYR A 62 -3.96 15.44 0.79
N LEU A 63 -4.67 14.48 0.20
CA LEU A 63 -5.44 13.48 0.95
C LEU A 63 -4.54 12.69 1.91
N PHE A 64 -3.37 12.24 1.45
CA PHE A 64 -2.48 11.43 2.29
C PHE A 64 -1.69 12.27 3.30
N ASN A 65 -1.14 13.41 2.88
CA ASN A 65 -0.24 14.19 3.72
C ASN A 65 -0.97 15.12 4.70
N ASN A 66 -2.18 15.59 4.36
CA ASN A 66 -2.89 16.62 5.14
C ASN A 66 -4.22 16.14 5.71
N TYR A 67 -4.95 15.27 5.02
CA TYR A 67 -6.28 14.84 5.48
C TYR A 67 -6.23 13.53 6.28
N LEU A 68 -5.55 12.51 5.76
CA LEU A 68 -5.40 11.19 6.40
C LEU A 68 -4.19 11.12 7.33
N GLU A 69 -3.23 12.03 7.15
CA GLU A 69 -1.93 12.03 7.86
C GLU A 69 -1.23 10.65 7.80
N LEU A 70 -1.28 10.01 6.64
CA LEU A 70 -0.82 8.63 6.41
C LEU A 70 0.15 8.54 5.23
N ASP A 71 1.21 7.74 5.37
CA ASP A 71 2.07 7.44 4.23
C ASP A 71 1.36 6.54 3.22
N LEU A 72 1.27 6.99 1.96
CA LEU A 72 0.62 6.24 0.89
C LEU A 72 1.24 4.85 0.66
N ASN A 73 2.56 4.69 0.78
CA ASN A 73 3.17 3.39 0.59
C ASN A 73 2.81 2.44 1.73
N TYR A 74 2.73 2.95 2.95
CA TYR A 74 2.25 2.21 4.12
C TYR A 74 0.80 1.78 3.93
N PHE A 75 -0.09 2.70 3.51
CA PHE A 75 -1.49 2.41 3.17
C PHE A 75 -1.61 1.30 2.13
N ILE A 76 -0.89 1.42 1.00
CA ILE A 76 -0.89 0.37 -0.04
C ILE A 76 -0.36 -0.96 0.53
N ALA A 77 0.73 -0.91 1.30
CA ALA A 77 1.36 -2.10 1.84
C ALA A 77 0.44 -2.84 2.84
N GLU A 78 -0.37 -2.13 3.61
CA GLU A 78 -1.34 -2.72 4.53
C GLU A 78 -2.33 -3.63 3.79
N TYR A 79 -2.99 -3.11 2.75
CA TYR A 79 -3.88 -3.91 1.90
C TYR A 79 -3.18 -5.13 1.29
N ARG A 80 -1.96 -4.92 0.77
CA ARG A 80 -1.16 -6.00 0.16
C ARG A 80 -0.77 -7.08 1.16
N ILE A 81 -0.42 -6.72 2.41
CA ILE A 81 -0.10 -7.71 3.44
C ILE A 81 -1.36 -8.45 3.90
N GLY A 82 -2.51 -7.75 4.02
CA GLY A 82 -3.79 -8.41 4.27
C GLY A 82 -4.09 -9.49 3.23
N TYR A 83 -3.93 -9.17 1.94
CA TYR A 83 -4.08 -10.14 0.86
C TYR A 83 -3.04 -11.27 0.93
N ALA A 84 -1.77 -10.95 1.21
CA ALA A 84 -0.71 -11.95 1.35
C ALA A 84 -1.00 -12.96 2.46
N LEU A 85 -1.54 -12.52 3.59
CA LEU A 85 -1.91 -13.38 4.71
C LEU A 85 -3.03 -14.34 4.32
N ASN A 86 -4.06 -13.86 3.63
CA ASN A 86 -5.14 -14.72 3.12
C ASN A 86 -4.58 -15.75 2.13
N LEU A 87 -3.74 -15.30 1.18
CA LEU A 87 -3.13 -16.19 0.19
C LEU A 87 -2.21 -17.24 0.83
N MET A 88 -1.49 -16.88 1.90
CA MET A 88 -0.68 -17.83 2.67
C MET A 88 -1.53 -18.90 3.36
N GLN A 89 -2.71 -18.55 3.87
CA GLN A 89 -3.62 -19.50 4.50
C GLN A 89 -4.25 -20.44 3.47
N GLU A 90 -4.65 -19.92 2.31
CA GLU A 90 -5.33 -20.70 1.28
C GLU A 90 -4.38 -21.55 0.41
N LYS A 91 -3.18 -21.04 0.13
CA LYS A 91 -2.25 -21.59 -0.88
C LYS A 91 -0.81 -21.77 -0.36
N GLY A 92 -0.56 -21.60 0.94
CA GLY A 92 0.81 -21.66 1.51
C GLY A 92 1.55 -22.99 1.33
N ASP A 93 0.84 -24.07 1.02
CA ASP A 93 1.43 -25.37 0.72
C ASP A 93 1.87 -25.52 -0.74
N VAL A 94 1.28 -24.73 -1.65
CA VAL A 94 1.51 -24.82 -3.10
C VAL A 94 2.36 -23.65 -3.60
N TYR A 95 2.16 -22.45 -3.04
CA TYR A 95 2.79 -21.23 -3.52
C TYR A 95 4.10 -20.97 -2.78
N THR A 96 5.12 -20.57 -3.55
CA THR A 96 6.38 -20.09 -2.97
C THR A 96 6.19 -18.69 -2.38
N LEU A 97 7.04 -18.29 -1.42
CA LEU A 97 7.06 -16.91 -0.91
C LEU A 97 7.24 -15.86 -2.01
N ASN A 98 7.98 -16.20 -3.07
CA ASN A 98 8.15 -15.30 -4.22
C ASN A 98 6.84 -15.13 -4.97
N ALA A 99 6.10 -16.22 -5.21
CA ALA A 99 4.79 -16.16 -5.85
C ALA A 99 3.82 -15.34 -5.00
N ILE A 100 3.72 -15.62 -3.69
CA ILE A 100 2.83 -14.88 -2.78
C ILE A 100 3.18 -13.39 -2.76
N SER A 101 4.47 -13.04 -2.68
CA SER A 101 4.92 -11.65 -2.75
C SER A 101 4.49 -10.97 -4.06
N TYR A 102 4.63 -11.66 -5.19
CA TYR A 102 4.29 -11.13 -6.51
C TYR A 102 2.78 -10.95 -6.68
N GLU A 103 2.00 -11.97 -6.35
CA GLU A 103 0.54 -11.95 -6.39
C GLU A 103 -0.05 -10.88 -5.47
N SER A 104 0.63 -10.59 -4.35
CA SER A 104 0.25 -9.50 -3.44
C SER A 104 0.66 -8.12 -3.95
N GLY A 105 1.15 -7.98 -5.19
CA GLY A 105 1.46 -6.70 -5.82
C GLY A 105 2.80 -6.07 -5.43
N PHE A 106 3.70 -6.78 -4.75
CA PHE A 106 5.03 -6.22 -4.43
C PHE A 106 5.99 -6.33 -5.61
N ARG A 107 6.69 -5.23 -5.93
CA ARG A 107 7.74 -5.20 -6.97
C ARG A 107 9.02 -5.94 -6.57
N SER A 108 9.26 -6.10 -5.27
CA SER A 108 10.46 -6.77 -4.78
C SER A 108 10.21 -7.53 -3.48
N ARG A 109 10.94 -8.64 -3.31
CA ARG A 109 10.91 -9.44 -2.07
C ARG A 109 11.43 -8.66 -0.87
N ALA A 110 12.39 -7.75 -1.06
CA ALA A 110 12.92 -6.92 0.02
C ALA A 110 11.84 -6.00 0.61
N THR A 111 11.06 -5.34 -0.27
CA THR A 111 9.93 -4.49 0.15
C THR A 111 8.84 -5.32 0.82
N PHE A 112 8.50 -6.47 0.27
CA PHE A 112 7.55 -7.40 0.86
C PHE A 112 7.97 -7.83 2.27
N ASN A 113 9.18 -8.37 2.45
CA ASN A 113 9.69 -8.82 3.74
C ASN A 113 9.67 -7.68 4.78
N LYS A 114 10.06 -6.46 4.38
CA LYS A 114 10.04 -5.28 5.26
C LYS A 114 8.63 -5.02 5.79
N TYR A 115 7.66 -4.83 4.89
CA TYR A 115 6.29 -4.49 5.31
C TYR A 115 5.60 -5.67 6.01
N PHE A 116 5.81 -6.90 5.55
CA PHE A 116 5.28 -8.08 6.21
C PHE A 116 5.73 -8.12 7.68
N LYS A 117 7.01 -7.91 7.96
CA LYS A 117 7.53 -7.86 9.34
C LYS A 117 6.93 -6.68 10.13
N ILE A 118 6.80 -5.51 9.52
CA ILE A 118 6.19 -4.34 10.16
C ILE A 118 4.75 -4.63 10.60
N PHE A 119 3.94 -5.22 9.73
CA PHE A 119 2.52 -5.44 10.00
C PHE A 119 2.22 -6.69 10.83
N THR A 120 3.08 -7.72 10.78
CA THR A 120 2.83 -9.02 11.42
C THR A 120 3.76 -9.34 12.59
N ASN A 121 4.80 -8.52 12.80
CA ASN A 121 5.89 -8.75 13.76
C ASN A 121 6.71 -10.04 13.55
N VAL A 122 6.51 -10.77 12.44
CA VAL A 122 7.25 -12.00 12.11
C VAL A 122 7.73 -11.98 10.67
N LEU A 123 8.69 -12.85 10.33
CA LEU A 123 9.12 -12.98 8.94
C LEU A 123 8.11 -13.81 8.12
N PRO A 124 7.94 -13.55 6.81
CA PRO A 124 7.07 -14.34 5.95
C PRO A 124 7.35 -15.85 6.00
N SER A 125 8.61 -16.24 6.06
CA SER A 125 9.04 -17.64 6.16
C SER A 125 8.65 -18.28 7.49
N GLU A 126 8.74 -17.53 8.59
CA GLU A 126 8.34 -18.01 9.91
C GLU A 126 6.82 -18.20 9.97
N TYR A 127 6.07 -17.28 9.38
CA TYR A 127 4.61 -17.37 9.29
C TYR A 127 4.16 -18.63 8.53
N LEU A 128 4.71 -18.87 7.33
CA LEU A 128 4.39 -20.07 6.55
C LEU A 128 4.78 -21.36 7.28
N ASN A 129 5.97 -21.42 7.88
CA ASN A 129 6.42 -22.61 8.59
C ASN A 129 5.54 -22.94 9.81
N LYS A 130 5.02 -21.93 10.51
CA LYS A 130 4.04 -22.14 11.59
C LYS A 130 2.74 -22.71 11.03
N SER A 131 2.21 -22.14 9.93
CA SER A 131 0.97 -22.61 9.32
C SER A 131 1.03 -24.09 8.91
N LYS A 132 2.15 -24.55 8.33
CA LYS A 132 2.32 -25.96 7.91
C LYS A 132 2.34 -26.96 9.06
N ARG A 133 2.76 -26.53 10.26
CA ARG A 133 2.85 -27.41 11.44
C ARG A 133 1.51 -27.69 12.10
N PHE A 134 0.45 -26.95 11.77
CA PHE A 134 -0.89 -27.17 12.30
C PHE A 134 -1.81 -27.98 11.38
N THR A 135 -1.42 -28.17 10.12
CA THR A 135 -2.16 -28.98 9.12
C THR A 135 -1.59 -30.37 8.91
N SER A 136 -0.59 -30.79 9.72
CA SER A 136 0.00 -32.14 9.73
C SER A 136 -0.42 -32.95 10.95
#